data_AF-A0ABD1D1R5-F1
#
_entry.id   AF-A0ABD1D1R5-F1
#
_cell.length_a   1.000
_cell.length_b   1.000
_cell.length_c   1.000
_cell.angle_alpha   90.00
_cell.angle_beta   90.00
_cell.angle_gamma   90.00
#
_symmetry.space_group_name_H-M   'P 1'
#
loop_
_entity.id
_entity.type
_entity.pdbx_description
1 polymer ?
#
loop_
_entity_poly.entity_id
_entity_poly.type
_entity_poly.pdbx_seq_one_letter_code
_entity_poly.pdbx_strand_id
1 'polypeptide(L)'
;MKVLLLIATIVGALAISTAAASSVQDDLLYPQFNLVYQDELIPQGETRDLLEHALKLINMIVDQAVKAIDKVQQEIERLFDDLLLQGEELLEFAKAEINRIIQKALEDLNLGNLGLQECAEIIPQRVEAITKTAFDNLKKCFDDFAERVKISRENIKEHIAFLTGKVQQIQEVGQSCVDGNGNLIDQVKCLFDHVPETNAIVVEILSDVGQLLAETVKEAVSLLNDTRGCLLDVVKQAENEVQKLVQEVLECVQQQG
;
A
#
# COMPACT_ATOMS: atom_id res chain seq x y z
N MET A 1 -24.00 1.48 -10.03
CA MET A 1 -24.44 1.75 -8.64
C MET A 1 -23.62 1.02 -7.56
N LYS A 2 -23.21 -0.25 -7.75
CA LYS A 2 -22.37 -0.98 -6.77
C LYS A 2 -20.93 -0.44 -6.60
N VAL A 3 -20.34 0.13 -7.66
CA VAL A 3 -18.99 0.73 -7.63
C VAL A 3 -18.92 2.03 -6.80
N LEU A 4 -19.99 2.84 -6.78
CA LEU A 4 -20.08 4.06 -5.97
C LEU A 4 -20.33 3.76 -4.48
N LEU A 5 -20.99 2.65 -4.16
CA LEU A 5 -21.17 2.17 -2.78
C LEU A 5 -19.85 1.64 -2.18
N LEU A 6 -18.95 1.08 -3.02
CA LEU A 6 -17.64 0.58 -2.60
C LEU A 6 -16.65 1.71 -2.30
N ILE A 7 -16.66 2.77 -3.11
CA ILE A 7 -15.87 3.99 -2.86
C ILE A 7 -16.28 4.63 -1.52
N ALA A 8 -17.57 4.61 -1.18
CA ALA A 8 -18.06 5.08 0.12
C ALA A 8 -17.64 4.17 1.29
N THR A 9 -17.39 2.87 1.06
CA THR A 9 -16.89 1.95 2.10
C THR A 9 -15.38 2.07 2.28
N ILE A 10 -14.62 2.35 1.22
CA ILE A 10 -13.19 2.66 1.30
C ILE A 10 -12.97 4.02 1.97
N VAL A 11 -13.75 5.05 1.62
CA VAL A 11 -13.76 6.36 2.30
C VAL A 11 -14.29 6.25 3.74
N GLY A 12 -15.23 5.34 4.01
CA GLY A 12 -15.75 5.05 5.35
C GLY A 12 -14.75 4.31 6.25
N ALA A 13 -14.00 3.35 5.70
CA ALA A 13 -12.88 2.70 6.37
C ALA A 13 -11.71 3.68 6.59
N LEU A 14 -11.50 4.62 5.65
CA LEU A 14 -10.56 5.73 5.77
C LEU A 14 -10.95 6.73 6.88
N ALA A 15 -12.25 6.94 7.14
CA ALA A 15 -12.69 7.77 8.28
C ALA A 15 -12.40 7.11 9.64
N ILE A 16 -12.42 5.77 9.69
CA ILE A 16 -12.10 4.99 10.88
C ILE A 16 -10.57 4.89 11.07
N SER A 17 -9.79 4.86 9.98
CA SER A 17 -8.32 4.91 10.06
C SER A 17 -7.77 6.31 10.33
N THR A 18 -8.46 7.39 9.94
CA THR A 18 -8.15 8.74 10.44
C THR A 18 -8.53 8.91 11.90
N ALA A 19 -9.55 8.20 12.40
CA ALA A 19 -9.86 8.14 13.82
C ALA A 19 -8.83 7.30 14.60
N ALA A 20 -8.25 6.27 13.97
CA ALA A 20 -7.12 5.52 14.53
C ALA A 20 -5.83 6.37 14.53
N ALA A 21 -5.56 7.11 13.45
CA ALA A 21 -4.45 8.06 13.38
C ALA A 21 -4.65 9.21 14.36
N SER A 22 -5.86 9.76 14.51
CA SER A 22 -6.15 10.78 15.53
C SER A 22 -6.14 10.22 16.95
N SER A 23 -6.50 8.94 17.17
CA SER A 23 -6.35 8.30 18.48
C SER A 23 -4.90 8.01 18.84
N VAL A 24 -4.05 7.71 17.85
CA VAL A 24 -2.59 7.60 18.03
C VAL A 24 -1.98 8.99 18.24
N GLN A 25 -2.50 10.03 17.57
CA GLN A 25 -2.08 11.41 17.76
C GLN A 25 -2.51 11.95 19.13
N ASP A 26 -3.73 11.67 19.60
CA ASP A 26 -4.26 12.12 20.90
C ASP A 26 -3.64 11.37 22.09
N ASP A 27 -3.27 10.09 21.97
CA ASP A 27 -2.59 9.35 23.06
C ASP A 27 -1.08 9.67 23.17
N LEU A 28 -0.46 10.24 22.12
CA LEU A 28 0.98 10.59 22.10
C LEU A 28 1.26 12.10 22.23
N LEU A 29 0.22 12.94 22.16
CA LEU A 29 0.34 14.39 22.37
C LEU A 29 0.34 14.70 23.88
N TYR A 30 1.53 14.98 24.40
CA TYR A 30 1.90 15.57 25.70
C TYR A 30 2.37 14.58 26.78
N PRO A 31 3.67 14.65 27.05
CA PRO A 31 4.04 15.35 28.28
C PRO A 31 4.95 16.55 27.99
N GLN A 32 4.50 17.75 28.35
CA GLN A 32 5.40 18.91 28.49
C GLN A 32 6.28 18.69 29.72
N PHE A 33 7.47 18.13 29.52
CA PHE A 33 8.49 18.13 30.57
C PHE A 33 9.30 19.42 30.47
N ASN A 34 8.85 20.44 31.21
CA ASN A 34 9.61 21.66 31.43
C ASN A 34 10.34 21.52 32.78
N LEU A 35 11.50 20.85 32.77
CA LEU A 35 12.33 20.66 33.96
C LEU A 35 13.50 21.65 33.92
N VAL A 36 13.32 22.77 34.61
CA VAL A 36 14.39 23.74 34.89
C VAL A 36 15.28 23.13 36.00
N TYR A 37 16.52 22.78 35.66
CA TYR A 37 17.51 22.30 36.63
C TYR A 37 18.06 23.49 37.42
N GLN A 38 17.82 23.53 38.74
CA GLN A 38 18.52 24.41 39.66
C GLN A 38 19.58 23.60 40.42
N ASP A 39 20.76 24.19 40.54
CA ASP A 39 22.04 23.62 40.95
C ASP A 39 22.11 23.32 42.47
N GLU A 40 21.16 22.55 43.00
CA GLU A 40 21.14 22.11 44.41
C GLU A 40 21.50 20.62 44.53
N LEU A 41 22.34 20.30 45.52
CA LEU A 41 22.76 18.92 45.84
C LEU A 41 21.54 18.04 46.13
N ILE A 42 21.11 17.26 45.14
CA ILE A 42 20.11 16.21 45.31
C ILE A 42 20.73 15.07 46.14
N PRO A 43 20.08 14.60 47.23
CA PRO A 43 20.51 13.43 47.98
C PRO A 43 20.69 12.19 47.07
N GLN A 44 21.78 11.43 47.23
CA GLN A 44 22.11 10.31 46.34
C GLN A 44 21.00 9.25 46.17
N GLY A 45 20.11 9.09 47.17
CA GLY A 45 18.93 8.22 47.07
C GLY A 45 17.89 8.74 46.05
N GLU A 46 17.63 10.05 46.05
CA GLU A 46 16.69 10.69 45.13
C GLU A 46 17.27 10.74 43.69
N THR A 47 18.59 10.88 43.54
CA THR A 47 19.27 10.84 42.23
C THR A 47 19.17 9.46 41.57
N ARG A 48 19.24 8.39 42.37
CA ARG A 48 19.10 7.01 41.87
C ARG A 48 17.67 6.72 41.42
N ASP A 49 16.68 7.11 42.22
CA ASP A 49 15.28 6.96 41.84
C ASP A 49 14.96 7.76 40.57
N LEU A 50 15.51 8.97 40.43
CA LEU A 50 15.36 9.79 39.23
C LEU A 50 15.96 9.13 37.98
N LEU A 51 17.15 8.54 38.09
CA LEU A 51 17.79 7.80 37.01
C LEU A 51 16.96 6.57 36.59
N GLU A 52 16.50 5.79 37.56
CA GLU A 52 15.65 4.62 37.30
C GLU A 52 14.34 5.03 36.61
N HIS A 53 13.71 6.14 37.02
CA HIS A 53 12.52 6.69 36.35
C HIS A 53 12.82 7.18 34.94
N ALA A 54 13.92 7.89 34.72
CA ALA A 54 14.30 8.40 33.40
C ALA A 54 14.55 7.26 32.40
N LEU A 55 15.29 6.23 32.81
CA LEU A 55 15.54 5.04 31.99
C LEU A 55 14.25 4.27 31.70
N LYS A 56 13.34 4.17 32.67
CA LYS A 56 12.03 3.56 32.45
C LYS A 56 11.20 4.33 31.42
N LEU A 57 11.22 5.67 31.47
CA LEU A 57 10.52 6.51 30.49
C LEU A 57 11.11 6.34 29.08
N ILE A 58 12.44 6.33 28.94
CA ILE A 58 13.12 6.08 27.65
C ILE A 58 12.69 4.72 27.08
N ASN A 59 12.73 3.67 27.90
CA ASN A 59 12.31 2.33 27.48
C ASN A 59 10.81 2.27 27.10
N MET A 60 9.95 3.00 27.81
CA MET A 60 8.52 3.10 27.44
C MET A 60 8.31 3.82 26.10
N ILE A 61 9.04 4.92 25.85
CA ILE A 61 8.97 5.66 24.59
C ILE A 61 9.44 4.77 23.43
N VAL A 62 10.57 4.08 23.61
CA VAL A 62 11.11 3.12 22.63
C VAL A 62 10.10 2.02 22.33
N ASP A 63 9.55 1.37 23.36
CA ASP A 63 8.56 0.29 23.19
C ASP A 63 7.28 0.77 22.48
N GLN A 64 6.78 1.96 22.82
CA GLN A 64 5.63 2.55 22.13
C GLN A 64 5.93 2.90 20.67
N ALA A 65 7.11 3.45 20.38
CA ALA A 65 7.52 3.79 19.02
C ALA A 65 7.67 2.53 18.14
N VAL A 66 8.31 1.47 18.66
CA VAL A 66 8.41 0.19 17.96
C VAL A 66 7.02 -0.38 17.67
N LYS A 67 6.13 -0.41 18.66
CA LYS A 67 4.75 -0.91 18.46
C LYS A 67 3.97 -0.10 17.43
N ALA A 68 4.15 1.22 17.38
CA ALA A 68 3.51 2.07 16.39
C ALA A 68 4.02 1.77 14.97
N ILE A 69 5.35 1.64 14.82
CA ILE A 69 5.98 1.27 13.55
C ILE A 69 5.53 -0.13 13.09
N ASP A 70 5.53 -1.12 13.98
CA ASP A 70 5.07 -2.49 13.69
C ASP A 70 3.60 -2.51 13.22
N LYS A 71 2.74 -1.72 13.88
CA LYS A 71 1.34 -1.61 13.50
C LYS A 71 1.18 -1.00 12.11
N VAL A 72 1.95 0.05 11.80
CA VAL A 72 1.96 0.68 10.48
C VAL A 72 2.44 -0.30 9.42
N GLN A 73 3.49 -1.07 9.70
CA GLN A 73 3.96 -2.12 8.82
C GLN A 73 2.86 -3.12 8.48
N GLN A 74 2.16 -3.64 9.51
CA GLN A 74 1.08 -4.61 9.33
C GLN A 74 -0.07 -4.07 8.48
N GLU A 75 -0.47 -2.80 8.70
CA GLU A 75 -1.54 -2.16 7.92
C GLU A 75 -1.11 -1.95 6.46
N ILE A 76 0.15 -1.59 6.21
CA ILE A 76 0.67 -1.45 4.85
C ILE A 76 0.79 -2.81 4.14
N GLU A 77 1.27 -3.84 4.83
CA GLU A 77 1.33 -5.20 4.28
C GLU A 77 -0.06 -5.69 3.87
N ARG A 78 -1.06 -5.49 4.74
CA ARG A 78 -2.46 -5.78 4.45
C ARG A 78 -2.97 -5.01 3.24
N LEU A 79 -2.69 -3.71 3.16
CA LEU A 79 -3.08 -2.88 2.01
C LEU A 79 -2.51 -3.43 0.70
N PHE A 80 -1.24 -3.87 0.69
CA PHE A 80 -0.66 -4.45 -0.51
C PHE A 80 -1.25 -5.82 -0.87
N ASP A 81 -1.59 -6.65 0.11
CA ASP A 81 -2.28 -7.92 -0.15
C ASP A 81 -3.67 -7.67 -0.73
N ASP A 82 -4.43 -6.73 -0.17
CA ASP A 82 -5.74 -6.32 -0.68
C ASP A 82 -5.64 -5.74 -2.10
N LEU A 83 -4.58 -4.98 -2.40
CA LEU A 83 -4.30 -4.47 -3.74
C LEU A 83 -4.10 -5.59 -4.76
N LEU A 84 -3.27 -6.58 -4.42
CA LEU A 84 -3.01 -7.72 -5.31
C LEU A 84 -4.29 -8.48 -5.60
N LEU A 85 -5.08 -8.76 -4.56
CA LEU A 85 -6.38 -9.42 -4.69
C LEU A 85 -7.34 -8.63 -5.61
N GLN A 86 -7.45 -7.31 -5.42
CA GLN A 86 -8.28 -6.47 -6.29
C GLN A 86 -7.77 -6.45 -7.74
N GLY A 87 -6.46 -6.47 -7.95
CA GLY A 87 -5.86 -6.59 -9.28
C GLY A 87 -6.23 -7.91 -9.96
N GLU A 88 -6.23 -9.02 -9.21
CA GLU A 88 -6.65 -10.34 -9.69
C GLU A 88 -8.13 -10.37 -10.05
N GLU A 89 -9.00 -9.78 -9.20
CA GLU A 89 -10.43 -9.66 -9.49
C GLU A 89 -10.70 -8.85 -10.76
N LEU A 90 -9.97 -7.74 -10.97
CA LEU A 90 -10.07 -6.94 -12.19
C LEU A 90 -9.61 -7.71 -13.43
N LEU A 91 -8.53 -8.49 -13.31
CA LEU A 91 -8.03 -9.36 -14.38
C LEU A 91 -9.09 -10.41 -14.78
N GLU A 92 -9.67 -11.11 -13.81
CA GLU A 92 -10.71 -12.11 -14.07
C GLU A 92 -11.99 -11.49 -14.65
N PHE A 93 -12.38 -10.30 -14.16
CA PHE A 93 -13.47 -9.53 -14.75
C PHE A 93 -13.21 -9.20 -16.23
N ALA A 94 -12.00 -8.73 -16.56
CA ALA A 94 -11.63 -8.39 -17.94
C ALA A 94 -11.62 -9.63 -18.86
N LYS A 95 -11.10 -10.77 -18.39
CA LYS A 95 -11.16 -12.04 -19.13
C LYS A 95 -12.60 -12.47 -19.41
N ALA A 96 -13.46 -12.40 -18.39
CA ALA A 96 -14.87 -12.73 -18.52
C ALA A 96 -15.58 -11.82 -19.53
N GLU A 97 -15.28 -10.52 -19.53
CA GLU A 97 -15.86 -9.56 -20.46
C GLU A 97 -15.43 -9.81 -21.91
N ILE A 98 -14.16 -10.15 -22.16
CA ILE A 98 -13.67 -10.53 -23.49
C ILE A 98 -14.38 -11.79 -23.99
N ASN A 99 -14.50 -12.82 -23.15
CA ASN A 99 -15.26 -14.02 -23.49
C ASN A 99 -16.72 -13.68 -23.81
N ARG A 100 -17.36 -12.79 -23.03
CA ARG A 100 -18.74 -12.36 -23.27
C ARG A 100 -18.89 -11.66 -24.62
N ILE A 101 -17.96 -10.78 -24.99
CA ILE A 101 -17.95 -10.07 -26.28
C ILE A 101 -17.85 -11.07 -27.43
N ILE A 102 -16.93 -12.03 -27.33
CA ILE A 102 -16.73 -13.08 -28.34
C ILE A 102 -17.98 -13.94 -28.49
N GLN A 103 -18.54 -14.45 -27.39
CA GLN A 103 -19.74 -15.29 -27.43
C GLN A 103 -20.91 -14.56 -28.05
N LYS A 104 -21.14 -13.29 -27.66
CA LYS A 104 -22.19 -12.46 -28.27
C LYS A 104 -21.99 -12.31 -29.78
N ALA A 105 -20.77 -12.05 -30.24
CA ALA A 105 -20.49 -11.92 -31.66
C ALA A 105 -20.73 -13.22 -32.43
N LEU A 106 -20.38 -14.38 -31.85
CA LEU A 106 -20.65 -15.70 -32.43
C LEU A 106 -22.16 -16.00 -32.51
N GLU A 107 -22.92 -15.61 -31.49
CA GLU A 107 -24.38 -15.70 -31.47
C GLU A 107 -25.02 -14.79 -32.54
N ASP A 108 -24.57 -13.53 -32.64
CA ASP A 108 -25.05 -12.55 -33.60
C ASP A 108 -24.79 -13.00 -35.06
N LEU A 109 -23.66 -13.70 -35.30
CA LEU A 109 -23.33 -14.28 -36.60
C LEU A 109 -24.17 -15.52 -36.97
N ASN A 110 -24.97 -16.08 -36.05
CA ASN A 110 -25.95 -17.16 -36.25
C ASN A 110 -25.54 -18.21 -37.31
N LEU A 111 -24.35 -18.78 -37.12
CA LEU A 111 -23.60 -19.58 -38.11
C LEU A 111 -24.38 -20.79 -38.67
N GLY A 112 -25.42 -21.25 -37.99
CA GLY A 112 -26.26 -22.38 -38.43
C GLY A 112 -27.34 -22.03 -39.46
N ASN A 113 -27.76 -20.77 -39.60
CA ASN A 113 -28.95 -20.40 -40.39
C ASN A 113 -28.67 -19.57 -41.65
N LEU A 114 -27.47 -19.02 -41.80
CA LEU A 114 -27.18 -17.99 -42.80
C LEU A 114 -26.49 -18.53 -44.08
N GLY A 115 -26.37 -19.85 -44.27
CA GLY A 115 -25.68 -20.41 -45.44
C GLY A 115 -24.17 -20.14 -45.46
N LEU A 116 -23.58 -19.81 -44.30
CA LEU A 116 -22.25 -19.22 -44.13
C LEU A 116 -21.08 -20.19 -44.12
N GLN A 117 -21.28 -21.47 -44.49
CA GLN A 117 -20.29 -22.50 -44.17
C GLN A 117 -18.88 -22.18 -44.66
N GLU A 118 -18.73 -21.64 -45.88
CA GLU A 118 -17.42 -21.24 -46.42
C GLU A 118 -16.87 -19.95 -45.75
N CYS A 119 -17.69 -18.92 -45.55
CA CYS A 119 -17.27 -17.68 -44.89
C CYS A 119 -16.97 -17.86 -43.39
N ALA A 120 -17.49 -18.92 -42.79
CA ALA A 120 -17.37 -19.23 -41.36
C ALA A 120 -16.13 -20.06 -41.00
N GLU A 121 -15.45 -20.69 -41.97
CA GLU A 121 -14.32 -21.60 -41.71
C GLU A 121 -13.17 -20.92 -40.96
N ILE A 122 -12.97 -19.62 -41.19
CA ILE A 122 -11.88 -18.84 -40.57
C ILE A 122 -12.20 -18.37 -39.15
N ILE A 123 -13.48 -18.39 -38.74
CA ILE A 123 -13.95 -17.81 -37.47
C ILE A 123 -13.28 -18.48 -36.27
N PRO A 124 -13.23 -19.82 -36.14
CA PRO A 124 -12.63 -20.46 -34.96
C PRO A 124 -11.17 -20.05 -34.74
N GLN A 125 -10.37 -20.03 -35.82
CA GLN A 125 -8.95 -19.66 -35.76
C GLN A 125 -8.75 -18.18 -35.40
N ARG A 126 -9.58 -17.29 -35.97
CA ARG A 126 -9.51 -15.85 -35.67
C ARG A 126 -9.96 -15.55 -34.24
N VAL A 127 -11.02 -16.19 -33.75
CA VAL A 127 -11.46 -16.07 -32.36
C VAL A 127 -10.38 -16.57 -31.40
N GLU A 128 -9.74 -17.70 -31.69
CA GLU A 128 -8.63 -18.20 -30.88
C GLU A 128 -7.47 -17.20 -30.83
N ALA A 129 -7.09 -16.65 -31.99
CA ALA A 129 -6.02 -15.66 -32.07
C ALA A 129 -6.34 -14.36 -31.30
N ILE A 130 -7.57 -13.86 -31.41
CA ILE A 130 -8.05 -12.68 -30.67
C ILE A 130 -8.02 -12.96 -29.16
N THR A 131 -8.58 -14.09 -28.73
CA THR A 131 -8.65 -14.48 -27.32
C THR A 131 -7.25 -14.59 -26.72
N LYS A 132 -6.35 -15.29 -27.41
CA LYS A 132 -4.97 -15.49 -26.96
C LYS A 132 -4.24 -14.15 -26.83
N THR A 133 -4.28 -13.31 -27.87
CA THR A 133 -3.62 -12.00 -27.86
C THR A 133 -4.15 -11.11 -26.73
N ALA A 134 -5.48 -11.11 -26.55
CA ALA A 134 -6.12 -10.36 -25.49
C ALA A 134 -5.69 -10.85 -24.10
N PHE A 135 -5.69 -12.16 -23.87
CA PHE A 135 -5.31 -12.74 -22.57
C PHE A 135 -3.83 -12.54 -22.26
N ASP A 136 -2.95 -12.63 -23.25
CA ASP A 136 -1.53 -12.32 -23.10
C ASP A 136 -1.33 -10.85 -22.70
N ASN A 137 -2.08 -9.92 -23.32
CA ASN A 137 -2.01 -8.50 -22.98
C ASN A 137 -2.62 -8.19 -21.60
N LEU A 138 -3.74 -8.82 -21.23
CA LEU A 138 -4.32 -8.69 -19.88
C LEU A 138 -3.33 -9.20 -18.83
N LYS A 139 -2.69 -10.34 -19.08
CA LYS A 139 -1.67 -10.89 -18.21
C LYS A 139 -0.50 -9.92 -18.05
N LYS A 140 -0.03 -9.31 -19.14
CA LYS A 140 1.02 -8.30 -19.08
C LYS A 140 0.64 -7.10 -18.21
N CYS A 141 -0.59 -6.56 -18.36
CA CYS A 141 -1.08 -5.48 -17.51
C CYS A 141 -1.04 -5.85 -16.02
N PHE A 142 -1.44 -7.08 -15.68
CA PHE A 142 -1.43 -7.55 -14.29
C PHE A 142 -0.01 -7.83 -13.77
N ASP A 143 0.86 -8.43 -14.58
CA ASP A 143 2.24 -8.70 -14.19
C ASP A 143 3.00 -7.39 -13.92
N ASP A 144 2.79 -6.35 -14.74
CA ASP A 144 3.35 -5.00 -14.52
C ASP A 144 2.81 -4.37 -13.22
N PHE A 145 1.52 -4.55 -12.92
CA PHE A 145 0.92 -4.11 -11.66
C PHE A 145 1.52 -4.82 -10.45
N ALA A 146 1.61 -6.16 -10.49
CA ALA A 146 2.13 -6.97 -9.40
C ALA A 146 3.61 -6.65 -9.10
N GLU A 147 4.43 -6.43 -10.14
CA GLU A 147 5.82 -6.03 -9.95
C GLU A 147 5.92 -4.63 -9.34
N ARG A 148 5.09 -3.66 -9.77
CA ARG A 148 5.06 -2.33 -9.15
C ARG A 148 4.64 -2.41 -7.67
N VAL A 149 3.61 -3.17 -7.34
CA VAL A 149 3.18 -3.40 -5.93
C VAL A 149 4.33 -3.98 -5.10
N LYS A 150 5.06 -4.96 -5.65
CA LYS A 150 6.22 -5.55 -4.98
C LYS A 150 7.34 -4.53 -4.76
N ILE A 151 7.66 -3.70 -5.75
CA ILE A 151 8.66 -2.63 -5.61
C ILE A 151 8.25 -1.63 -4.52
N SER A 152 7.00 -1.15 -4.53
CA SER A 152 6.49 -0.23 -3.51
C SER A 152 6.56 -0.86 -2.12
N ARG A 153 6.22 -2.15 -2.00
CA ARG A 153 6.31 -2.92 -0.75
C ARG A 153 7.74 -2.96 -0.21
N GLU A 154 8.74 -3.23 -1.06
CA GLU A 154 10.14 -3.27 -0.63
C GLU A 154 10.65 -1.87 -0.24
N ASN A 155 10.32 -0.82 -1.00
CA ASN A 155 10.69 0.56 -0.65
C ASN A 155 10.17 0.96 0.74
N ILE A 156 8.93 0.57 1.06
CA ILE A 156 8.35 0.87 2.37
C ILE A 156 9.02 0.07 3.49
N LYS A 157 9.37 -1.20 3.26
CA LYS A 157 10.14 -1.98 4.24
C LYS A 157 11.48 -1.34 4.55
N GLU A 158 12.18 -0.81 3.54
CA GLU A 158 13.43 -0.07 3.75
C GLU A 158 13.21 1.18 4.60
N HIS A 159 12.13 1.92 4.34
CA HIS A 159 11.78 3.11 5.11
C HIS A 159 11.41 2.79 6.57
N ILE A 160 10.67 1.70 6.78
CA ILE A 160 10.33 1.19 8.12
C ILE A 160 11.60 0.78 8.88
N ALA A 161 12.53 0.06 8.23
CA ALA A 161 13.80 -0.32 8.83
C ALA A 161 14.63 0.90 9.25
N PHE A 162 14.62 1.96 8.44
CA PHE A 162 15.25 3.25 8.79
C PHE A 162 14.63 3.87 10.05
N LEU A 163 13.30 3.90 10.16
CA LEU A 163 12.60 4.41 11.34
C LEU A 163 12.87 3.57 12.59
N THR A 164 12.89 2.25 12.47
CA THR A 164 13.29 1.34 13.57
C THR A 164 14.72 1.62 14.03
N GLY A 165 15.64 1.88 13.09
CA GLY A 165 17.01 2.27 13.42
C GLY A 165 17.10 3.59 14.21
N LYS A 166 16.25 4.58 13.89
CA LYS A 166 16.15 5.83 14.67
C LYS A 166 15.63 5.60 16.09
N VAL A 167 14.64 4.72 16.26
CA VAL A 167 14.17 4.34 17.60
C VAL A 167 15.28 3.68 18.43
N GLN A 168 16.12 2.86 17.80
CA GLN A 168 17.26 2.24 18.48
C GLN A 168 18.30 3.28 18.95
N GLN A 169 18.51 4.37 18.19
CA GLN A 169 19.40 5.46 18.62
C GLN A 169 18.95 6.10 19.96
N ILE A 170 17.64 6.22 20.20
CA ILE A 170 17.11 6.71 21.50
C ILE A 170 17.54 5.77 22.65
N GLN A 171 17.48 4.46 22.42
CA GLN A 171 17.89 3.46 23.41
C GLN A 171 19.41 3.50 23.65
N GLU A 172 20.20 3.65 22.58
CA GLU A 172 21.66 3.75 22.64
C GLU A 172 22.12 4.99 23.41
N VAL A 173 21.46 6.14 23.22
CA VAL A 173 21.74 7.36 23.99
C VAL A 173 21.55 7.09 25.49
N GLY A 174 20.42 6.49 25.87
CA GLY A 174 20.13 6.13 27.25
C GLY A 174 21.20 5.22 27.87
N GLN A 175 21.62 4.19 27.13
CA GLN A 175 22.63 3.24 27.58
C GLN A 175 24.03 3.88 27.66
N SER A 176 24.40 4.72 26.69
CA SER A 176 25.70 5.40 26.67
C SER A 176 25.89 6.38 27.83
N CYS A 177 24.80 7.05 28.26
CA CYS A 177 24.83 7.92 29.43
C CYS A 177 25.06 7.14 30.73
N VAL A 178 24.55 5.92 30.83
CA VAL A 178 24.74 5.05 32.01
C VAL A 178 26.13 4.44 32.03
N ASP A 179 26.58 3.92 30.90
CA ASP A 179 27.85 3.16 30.81
C ASP A 179 29.08 4.08 30.71
N GLY A 180 28.92 5.29 30.17
CA GLY A 180 30.01 6.23 29.91
C GLY A 180 30.34 7.19 31.06
N ASN A 181 29.48 7.30 32.07
CA ASN A 181 29.64 8.26 33.17
C ASN A 181 29.86 7.57 34.52
N GLY A 182 30.92 7.96 35.22
CA GLY A 182 31.41 7.26 36.42
C GLY A 182 30.65 7.53 37.72
N ASN A 183 29.70 8.47 37.75
CA ASN A 183 28.84 8.72 38.91
C ASN A 183 27.40 9.05 38.50
N LEU A 184 26.47 8.85 39.45
CA LEU A 184 25.01 9.00 39.27
C LEU A 184 24.58 10.39 38.78
N ILE A 185 25.24 11.45 39.23
CA ILE A 185 24.88 12.83 38.87
C ILE A 185 25.23 13.08 37.39
N ASP A 186 26.40 12.62 36.95
CA ASP A 186 26.83 12.75 35.56
C ASP A 186 25.97 11.90 34.61
N GLN A 187 25.53 10.72 35.05
CA GLN A 187 24.58 9.88 34.30
C GLN A 187 23.23 10.59 34.10
N VAL A 188 22.66 11.14 35.17
CA VAL A 188 21.39 11.90 35.11
C VAL A 188 21.54 13.14 34.24
N LYS A 189 22.61 13.91 34.42
CA LYS A 189 22.88 15.10 33.61
C LYS A 189 23.00 14.79 32.13
N CYS A 190 23.73 13.73 31.77
CA CYS A 190 23.83 13.25 30.39
C CYS A 190 22.45 12.96 29.79
N LEU A 191 21.58 12.23 30.50
CA LEU A 191 20.23 11.94 30.01
C LEU A 191 19.42 13.23 29.77
N PHE A 192 19.49 14.20 30.69
CA PHE A 192 18.82 15.48 30.53
C PHE A 192 19.36 16.31 29.36
N ASP A 193 20.68 16.30 29.15
CA ASP A 193 21.33 16.99 28.03
C ASP A 193 20.88 16.41 26.68
N HIS A 194 20.53 15.12 26.63
CA HIS A 194 20.03 14.44 25.42
C HIS A 194 18.49 14.40 25.28
N VAL A 195 17.71 14.97 26.20
CA VAL A 195 16.25 15.08 26.07
C VAL A 195 15.83 15.82 24.78
N PRO A 196 16.43 16.96 24.40
CA PRO A 196 16.06 17.66 23.17
C PRO A 196 16.28 16.81 21.91
N GLU A 197 17.37 16.06 21.85
CA GLU A 197 17.69 15.15 20.74
C GLU A 197 16.71 13.99 20.67
N THR A 198 16.42 13.35 21.80
CA THR A 198 15.43 12.26 21.90
C THR A 198 14.04 12.73 21.44
N ASN A 199 13.61 13.90 21.88
CA ASN A 199 12.33 14.48 21.45
C ASN A 199 12.31 14.79 19.94
N ALA A 200 13.40 15.29 19.38
CA ALA A 200 13.50 15.54 17.95
C ALA A 200 13.35 14.24 17.13
N ILE A 201 14.00 13.15 17.57
CA ILE A 201 13.88 11.84 16.93
C ILE A 201 12.44 11.32 16.98
N VAL A 202 11.77 11.43 18.13
CA VAL A 202 10.36 11.00 18.27
C VAL A 202 9.44 11.79 17.35
N VAL A 203 9.59 13.12 17.27
CA VAL A 203 8.79 13.98 16.39
C VAL A 203 9.02 13.63 14.92
N GLU A 204 10.27 13.37 14.53
CA GLU A 204 10.62 12.93 13.17
C GLU A 204 9.93 11.61 12.83
N ILE A 205 10.02 10.60 13.70
CA ILE A 205 9.36 9.30 13.50
C ILE A 205 7.85 9.47 13.32
N LEU A 206 7.18 10.24 14.18
CA LEU A 206 5.73 10.44 14.11
C LEU A 206 5.32 11.14 12.81
N SER A 207 6.10 12.13 12.37
CA SER A 207 5.86 12.82 11.10
C SER A 207 6.03 11.88 9.91
N ASP A 208 7.13 11.14 9.87
CA ASP A 208 7.50 10.27 8.76
C ASP A 208 6.52 9.10 8.61
N VAL A 209 6.08 8.49 9.72
CA VAL A 209 5.07 7.42 9.71
C VAL A 209 3.75 7.90 9.09
N GLY A 210 3.30 9.10 9.45
CA GLY A 210 2.05 9.66 8.90
C GLY A 210 2.17 9.94 7.40
N GLN A 211 3.32 10.48 6.97
CA GLN A 211 3.59 10.73 5.56
C GLN A 211 3.69 9.43 4.76
N LEU A 212 4.38 8.42 5.28
CA LEU A 212 4.55 7.11 4.66
C LEU A 212 3.19 6.46 4.37
N LEU A 213 2.27 6.45 5.34
CA LEU A 213 0.92 5.93 5.14
C LEU A 213 0.16 6.70 4.05
N ALA A 214 0.21 8.03 4.07
CA ALA A 214 -0.49 8.86 3.10
C ALA A 214 0.03 8.65 1.67
N GLU A 215 1.36 8.59 1.51
CA GLU A 215 2.02 8.34 0.23
C GLU A 215 1.72 6.92 -0.29
N THR A 216 1.78 5.91 0.59
CA THR A 216 1.45 4.53 0.25
C THR A 216 0.02 4.40 -0.24
N VAL A 217 -0.95 5.02 0.44
CA VAL A 217 -2.36 5.01 0.02
C VAL A 217 -2.54 5.69 -1.34
N LYS A 218 -1.86 6.82 -1.55
CA LYS A 218 -1.93 7.53 -2.83
C LYS A 218 -1.34 6.69 -3.98
N GLU A 219 -0.22 6.03 -3.73
CA GLU A 219 0.41 5.14 -4.70
C GLU A 219 -0.47 3.93 -5.00
N ALA A 220 -1.06 3.31 -3.98
CA ALA A 220 -2.02 2.21 -4.09
C ALA A 220 -3.19 2.55 -5.03
N VAL A 221 -3.81 3.72 -4.84
CA VAL A 221 -4.91 4.21 -5.68
C VAL A 221 -4.43 4.46 -7.12
N SER A 222 -3.24 5.04 -7.29
CA SER A 222 -2.67 5.26 -8.62
C SER A 222 -2.43 3.95 -9.37
N LEU A 223 -1.85 2.95 -8.68
CA LEU A 223 -1.58 1.62 -9.23
C LEU A 223 -2.85 0.92 -9.71
N LEU A 224 -3.92 0.93 -8.90
CA LEU A 224 -5.21 0.36 -9.30
C LEU A 224 -5.80 1.08 -10.51
N ASN A 225 -5.73 2.41 -10.56
CA ASN A 225 -6.27 3.18 -11.68
C ASN A 225 -5.51 2.90 -12.98
N ASP A 226 -4.17 2.87 -12.92
CA ASP A 226 -3.32 2.54 -14.07
C ASP A 226 -3.64 1.14 -14.60
N THR A 227 -3.73 0.16 -13.69
CA THR A 227 -4.03 -1.24 -14.01
C THR A 227 -5.41 -1.37 -14.65
N ARG A 228 -6.41 -0.72 -14.06
CA ARG A 228 -7.76 -0.68 -14.61
C ARG A 228 -7.78 -0.06 -16.00
N GLY A 229 -7.04 1.02 -16.22
CA GLY A 229 -6.89 1.64 -17.54
C GLY A 229 -6.33 0.66 -18.57
N CYS A 230 -5.21 0.02 -18.24
CA CYS A 230 -4.57 -0.99 -19.09
C CYS A 230 -5.53 -2.14 -19.44
N LEU A 231 -6.22 -2.72 -18.44
CA LEU A 231 -7.17 -3.82 -18.66
C LEU A 231 -8.35 -3.40 -19.55
N LEU A 232 -8.91 -2.20 -19.34
CA LEU A 232 -10.00 -1.67 -20.16
C LEU A 232 -9.57 -1.44 -21.61
N ASP A 233 -8.34 -0.95 -21.83
CA ASP A 233 -7.81 -0.75 -23.18
C ASP A 233 -7.67 -2.09 -23.92
N VAL A 234 -7.25 -3.15 -23.23
CA VAL A 234 -7.18 -4.50 -23.81
C VAL A 234 -8.57 -5.04 -24.14
N VAL A 235 -9.56 -4.88 -23.26
CA VAL A 235 -10.96 -5.27 -23.54
C VAL A 235 -11.47 -4.56 -24.79
N LYS A 236 -11.23 -3.25 -24.91
CA LYS A 236 -11.63 -2.45 -26.07
C LYS A 236 -10.93 -2.87 -27.35
N GLN A 237 -9.64 -3.20 -27.29
CA GLN A 237 -8.91 -3.74 -28.43
C GLN A 237 -9.49 -5.08 -28.89
N ALA A 238 -9.80 -5.98 -27.95
CA ALA A 238 -10.45 -7.25 -28.26
C ALA A 238 -11.83 -7.03 -28.89
N GLU A 239 -12.63 -6.09 -28.37
CA GLU A 239 -13.92 -5.72 -28.95
C GLU A 239 -13.79 -5.26 -30.41
N ASN A 240 -12.82 -4.39 -30.70
CA ASN A 240 -12.59 -3.90 -32.06
C ASN A 240 -12.19 -5.03 -33.02
N GLU A 241 -11.33 -5.95 -32.58
CA GLU A 241 -10.91 -7.11 -33.39
C GLU A 241 -12.08 -8.08 -33.64
N VAL A 242 -12.95 -8.28 -32.64
CA VAL A 242 -14.17 -9.07 -32.80
C VAL A 242 -15.12 -8.40 -33.78
N GLN A 243 -15.35 -7.09 -33.66
CA GLN A 243 -16.21 -6.34 -34.60
C GLN A 243 -15.67 -6.42 -36.03
N LYS A 244 -14.35 -6.32 -36.21
CA LYS A 244 -13.69 -6.47 -37.50
C LYS A 244 -13.91 -7.87 -38.07
N LEU A 245 -13.77 -8.92 -37.25
CA LEU A 245 -14.07 -10.30 -37.67
C LEU A 245 -15.53 -10.44 -38.12
N VAL A 246 -16.49 -9.90 -37.35
CA VAL A 246 -17.91 -9.91 -37.72
C VAL A 246 -18.14 -9.24 -39.07
N GLN A 247 -17.51 -8.08 -39.30
CA GLN A 247 -17.62 -7.36 -40.56
C GLN A 247 -17.03 -8.15 -41.74
N GLU A 248 -15.83 -8.72 -41.57
CA GLU A 248 -15.18 -9.55 -42.60
C GLU A 248 -16.06 -10.75 -43.01
N VAL A 249 -16.72 -11.38 -42.03
CA VAL A 249 -17.66 -12.48 -42.29
C VAL A 249 -18.86 -11.96 -43.09
N LEU A 250 -19.50 -10.87 -42.66
CA LEU A 250 -20.66 -10.28 -43.35
C LEU A 250 -20.35 -9.87 -44.78
N GLU A 251 -19.18 -9.28 -45.03
CA GLU A 251 -18.71 -8.91 -46.37
C GLU A 251 -18.53 -10.14 -47.27
N CYS A 252 -18.00 -11.25 -46.74
CA CYS A 252 -17.91 -12.51 -47.47
C CYS A 252 -19.30 -13.03 -47.89
N VAL A 253 -20.29 -12.98 -46.99
CA VAL A 253 -21.69 -13.39 -47.31
C VAL A 253 -22.26 -12.57 -48.46
N GLN A 254 -22.06 -11.25 -48.42
CA GLN A 254 -22.57 -10.33 -49.43
C GLN A 254 -21.92 -10.54 -50.80
N GLN A 255 -20.69 -11.06 -50.85
CA GLN A 255 -20.01 -11.38 -52.11
C GLN A 255 -20.44 -12.75 -52.68
N GLN A 256 -21.01 -13.64 -51.87
CA GLN A 256 -21.49 -14.95 -52.28
C GLN A 256 -22.98 -14.97 -52.70
N GLY A 257 -23.74 -13.91 -52.43
CA GLY A 257 -25.17 -13.75 -52.79
C GLY A 257 -25.41 -12.71 -53.87
#